data_AF-A0AAD6YFQ7-F1
#
_entry.id   AF-A0AAD6YFQ7-F1
#
_cell.length_a   1.000
_cell.length_b   1.000
_cell.length_c   1.000
_cell.angle_alpha   90.00
_cell.angle_beta   90.00
_cell.angle_gamma   90.00
#
_symmetry.space_group_name_H-M   'P 1'
#
loop_
_entity.id
_entity.type
_entity.pdbx_description
1 polymer ?
#
loop_
_entity_poly.entity_id
_entity_poly.type
_entity_poly.pdbx_seq_one_letter_code
_entity_poly.pdbx_strand_id
1 'polypeptide(L)'
;MLLAGLLLHASAALAWNTFVVPHTHGADDTPGLLALVSKHSSDATILFSRGVTYNAFSAINFPVLTNVEIRIEGNVTYPQDIAAIQAVVGASSFPGAWFTFSGGTNVTLRGSTDPKWGWVDGHGQAWWDINQQVNRPHGWGFNGITNGVIRDLKLWKVNK
;
A
#
# COMPACT_ATOMS: atom_id res chain seq x y z
N MET A 1 -47.88 -36.35 16.50
CA MET A 1 -46.99 -35.97 15.38
C MET A 1 -46.43 -34.58 15.68
N LEU A 2 -45.17 -34.48 16.11
CA LEU A 2 -44.47 -33.21 16.24
C LEU A 2 -43.59 -33.04 14.99
N LEU A 3 -43.87 -32.02 14.17
CA LEU A 3 -42.94 -31.58 13.13
C LEU A 3 -41.93 -30.61 13.78
N ALA A 4 -40.67 -31.03 13.87
CA ALA A 4 -39.56 -30.14 14.18
C ALA A 4 -39.10 -29.47 12.88
N GLY A 5 -39.28 -28.15 12.78
CA GLY A 5 -38.77 -27.35 11.66
C GLY A 5 -37.27 -27.09 11.82
N LEU A 6 -36.48 -27.57 10.87
CA LEU A 6 -35.05 -27.31 10.78
C LEU A 6 -34.81 -25.93 10.14
N LEU A 7 -34.45 -24.93 10.95
CA LEU A 7 -34.01 -23.61 10.46
C LEU A 7 -32.55 -23.72 9.96
N LEU A 8 -32.39 -23.85 8.65
CA LEU A 8 -31.11 -23.70 7.96
C LEU A 8 -30.62 -22.26 8.10
N HIS A 9 -29.63 -22.04 8.98
CA HIS A 9 -28.86 -20.80 9.02
C HIS A 9 -27.84 -20.83 7.90
N ALA A 10 -28.14 -20.18 6.78
CA ALA A 10 -27.15 -19.92 5.75
C ALA A 10 -26.20 -18.81 6.25
N SER A 11 -25.02 -19.20 6.74
CA SER A 11 -23.93 -18.25 6.96
C SER A 11 -23.49 -17.71 5.61
N ALA A 12 -23.82 -16.45 5.31
CA ALA A 12 -23.20 -15.74 4.21
C ALA A 12 -21.71 -15.56 4.56
N ALA A 13 -20.85 -16.41 4.00
CA ALA A 13 -19.42 -16.13 4.00
C ALA A 13 -19.22 -14.81 3.26
N LEU A 14 -18.73 -13.78 3.95
CA LEU A 14 -18.31 -12.55 3.30
C LEU A 14 -17.24 -12.95 2.27
N ALA A 15 -17.52 -12.73 0.99
CA ALA A 15 -16.64 -13.14 -0.08
C ALA A 15 -15.40 -12.26 -0.07
N TRP A 16 -14.22 -12.87 0.12
CA TRP A 16 -12.95 -12.15 0.03
C TRP A 16 -12.70 -11.68 -1.40
N ASN A 17 -12.51 -10.38 -1.61
CA ASN A 17 -12.27 -9.82 -2.95
C ASN A 17 -10.80 -9.45 -3.18
N THR A 18 -10.31 -9.62 -4.42
CA THR A 18 -9.00 -9.09 -4.81
C THR A 18 -9.18 -7.87 -5.72
N PHE A 19 -8.65 -6.73 -5.29
CA PHE A 19 -8.53 -5.52 -6.08
C PHE A 19 -7.09 -5.39 -6.58
N VAL A 20 -6.90 -5.53 -7.89
CA VAL A 20 -5.61 -5.28 -8.54
C VAL A 20 -5.45 -3.78 -8.75
N VAL A 21 -4.35 -3.22 -8.26
CA VAL A 21 -4.04 -1.80 -8.43
C VAL A 21 -3.93 -1.51 -9.94
N PRO A 22 -4.65 -0.49 -10.46
CA PRO A 22 -4.54 -0.07 -11.86
C PRO A 22 -3.12 0.40 -12.17
N HIS A 23 -2.65 0.12 -13.38
CA HIS A 23 -1.35 0.59 -13.85
C HIS A 23 -1.46 1.24 -15.22
N THR A 24 -0.80 2.39 -15.39
CA THR A 24 -0.61 3.05 -16.68
C THR A 24 0.87 3.34 -16.90
N HIS A 25 1.42 2.83 -18.01
CA HIS A 25 2.84 2.98 -18.30
C HIS A 25 3.27 4.46 -18.34
N GLY A 26 4.27 4.81 -17.54
CA GLY A 26 4.85 6.16 -17.48
C GLY A 26 4.00 7.22 -16.76
N ALA A 27 2.81 6.87 -16.26
CA ALA A 27 1.96 7.78 -15.51
C ALA A 27 1.99 7.46 -14.00
N ASP A 28 1.52 8.40 -13.17
CA ASP A 28 1.29 8.16 -11.75
C ASP A 28 0.10 7.21 -11.55
N ASP A 29 0.33 6.08 -10.87
CA ASP A 29 -0.70 5.07 -10.60
C ASP A 29 -1.52 5.40 -9.35
N THR A 30 -1.05 6.32 -8.50
CA THR A 30 -1.70 6.69 -7.24
C THR A 30 -3.15 7.17 -7.41
N PRO A 31 -3.51 8.04 -8.39
CA PRO A 31 -4.91 8.46 -8.57
C PRO A 31 -5.86 7.30 -8.87
N GLY A 32 -5.42 6.33 -9.69
CA GLY A 32 -6.22 5.14 -10.02
C GLY A 32 -6.45 4.24 -8.81
N LEU A 33 -5.42 4.07 -7.96
CA LEU A 33 -5.55 3.40 -6.66
C LEU A 33 -6.56 4.12 -5.75
N LEU A 34 -6.35 5.41 -5.50
CA LEU A 34 -7.14 6.17 -4.52
C LEU A 34 -8.61 6.33 -4.92
N ALA A 35 -8.92 6.33 -6.23
CA ALA A 35 -10.29 6.38 -6.72
C ALA A 35 -11.12 5.13 -6.38
N LEU A 36 -10.47 3.98 -6.13
CA LEU A 36 -11.14 2.68 -5.99
C LEU A 36 -10.88 1.99 -4.66
N VAL A 37 -9.80 2.32 -3.95
CA VAL A 37 -9.37 1.61 -2.74
C VAL A 37 -10.41 1.61 -1.61
N SER A 38 -11.23 2.66 -1.49
CA SER A 38 -12.30 2.73 -0.49
C SER A 38 -13.43 1.73 -0.73
N LYS A 39 -13.61 1.25 -1.97
CA LYS A 39 -14.56 0.16 -2.29
C LYS A 39 -14.05 -1.23 -1.88
N HIS A 40 -12.79 -1.29 -1.44
CA HIS A 40 -12.07 -2.51 -1.08
C HIS A 40 -11.41 -2.37 0.30
N SER A 41 -12.02 -1.58 1.19
CA SER A 41 -11.51 -1.34 2.54
C SER A 41 -11.86 -2.45 3.54
N SER A 42 -12.59 -3.48 3.14
CA SER A 42 -12.94 -4.63 3.98
C SER A 42 -12.87 -5.96 3.24
N ASP A 43 -12.43 -7.01 3.94
CA ASP A 43 -12.42 -8.40 3.47
C ASP A 43 -11.78 -8.54 2.07
N ALA A 44 -10.60 -7.93 1.91
CA ALA A 44 -10.02 -7.75 0.58
C ALA A 44 -8.49 -7.85 0.55
N THR A 45 -7.99 -8.22 -0.62
CA THR A 45 -6.60 -8.02 -1.00
C THR A 45 -6.49 -6.81 -1.92
N ILE A 46 -5.61 -5.87 -1.60
CA ILE A 46 -5.17 -4.80 -2.50
C ILE A 46 -3.82 -5.23 -3.08
N LEU A 47 -3.80 -5.59 -4.36
CA LEU A 47 -2.68 -6.28 -5.01
C LEU A 47 -1.94 -5.37 -5.99
N PHE A 48 -0.70 -5.02 -5.65
CA PHE A 48 0.29 -4.56 -6.62
C PHE A 48 0.87 -5.80 -7.28
N SER A 49 0.47 -6.10 -8.52
CA SER A 49 0.71 -7.39 -9.17
C SER A 49 2.16 -7.59 -9.60
N ARG A 50 2.65 -8.83 -9.45
CA ARG A 50 3.94 -9.27 -10.00
C ARG A 50 4.01 -8.98 -11.50
N GLY A 51 5.19 -8.60 -11.99
CA GLY A 51 5.38 -8.26 -13.41
C GLY A 51 5.18 -6.78 -13.73
N VAL A 52 4.69 -5.99 -12.77
CA VAL A 52 4.40 -4.56 -12.93
C VAL A 52 5.33 -3.74 -12.04
N THR A 53 5.81 -2.61 -12.57
CA THR A 53 6.45 -1.56 -11.78
C THR A 53 5.47 -0.40 -11.68
N TYR A 54 4.90 -0.22 -10.49
CA TYR A 54 3.94 0.84 -10.20
C TYR A 54 4.65 2.14 -9.87
N ASN A 55 4.14 3.24 -10.40
CA ASN A 55 4.61 4.58 -10.13
C ASN A 55 3.76 5.20 -9.01
N ALA A 56 4.31 5.27 -7.80
CA ALA A 56 3.67 5.96 -6.69
C ALA A 56 4.18 7.40 -6.63
N PHE A 57 3.85 8.22 -7.64
CA PHE A 57 4.39 9.57 -7.75
C PHE A 57 3.70 10.58 -6.84
N SER A 58 2.51 10.25 -6.36
CA SER A 58 1.82 10.95 -5.29
C SER A 58 1.78 10.10 -4.02
N ALA A 59 1.77 10.76 -2.85
CA ALA A 59 1.60 10.09 -1.57
C ALA A 59 0.24 9.38 -1.48
N ILE A 60 0.25 8.16 -0.95
CA ILE A 60 -0.92 7.30 -0.78
C ILE A 60 -1.37 7.38 0.67
N ASN A 61 -2.63 7.77 0.88
CA ASN A 61 -3.30 7.64 2.17
C ASN A 61 -4.40 6.59 2.08
N PHE A 62 -4.17 5.42 2.65
CA PHE A 62 -5.17 4.37 2.73
C PHE A 62 -6.29 4.77 3.70
N PRO A 63 -7.56 4.45 3.37
CA PRO A 63 -8.68 4.66 4.28
C PRO A 63 -8.54 3.74 5.50
N VAL A 64 -9.48 3.83 6.45
CA VAL A 64 -9.56 2.83 7.52
C VAL A 64 -9.85 1.45 6.91
N LEU A 65 -9.01 0.46 7.22
CA LEU A 65 -9.10 -0.89 6.65
C LEU A 65 -9.57 -1.91 7.70
N THR A 66 -10.32 -2.93 7.29
CA THR A 66 -10.75 -4.03 8.18
C THR A 66 -10.60 -5.37 7.49
N ASN A 67 -9.77 -6.27 8.04
CA ASN A 67 -9.53 -7.58 7.44
C ASN A 67 -9.00 -7.46 6.00
N VAL A 68 -7.94 -6.69 5.80
CA VAL A 68 -7.37 -6.38 4.48
C VAL A 68 -5.90 -6.78 4.40
N GLU A 69 -5.50 -7.35 3.26
CA GLU A 69 -4.10 -7.58 2.92
C GLU A 69 -3.65 -6.63 1.78
N ILE A 70 -2.71 -5.73 2.06
CA ILE A 70 -1.98 -4.99 1.03
C ILE A 70 -0.80 -5.86 0.60
N ARG A 71 -0.78 -6.29 -0.67
CA ARG A 71 0.27 -7.17 -1.23
C ARG A 71 1.11 -6.44 -2.25
N ILE A 72 2.40 -6.29 -1.95
CA ILE A 72 3.42 -5.73 -2.84
C ILE A 72 4.12 -6.88 -3.56
N GLU A 73 3.53 -7.35 -4.66
CA GLU A 73 4.12 -8.40 -5.50
C GLU A 73 4.81 -7.85 -6.74
N GLY A 74 4.39 -6.69 -7.23
CA GLY A 74 5.10 -5.88 -8.22
C GLY A 74 6.15 -4.99 -7.57
N ASN A 75 6.96 -4.32 -8.38
CA ASN A 75 7.83 -3.27 -7.87
C ASN A 75 7.03 -1.96 -7.74
N VAL A 76 7.47 -1.08 -6.86
CA VAL A 76 6.88 0.25 -6.66
C VAL A 76 8.01 1.25 -6.64
N THR A 77 7.87 2.37 -7.35
CA THR A 77 8.90 3.41 -7.43
C THR A 77 8.33 4.79 -7.11
N TYR A 78 9.12 5.57 -6.37
CA TYR A 78 8.82 6.96 -6.01
C TYR A 78 9.25 7.88 -7.17
N PRO A 79 8.88 9.18 -7.15
CA PRO A 79 9.53 10.17 -7.99
C PRO A 79 11.05 10.19 -7.72
N GLN A 80 11.84 10.56 -8.72
CA GLN A 80 13.29 10.75 -8.56
C GLN A 80 13.66 12.19 -8.21
N ASP A 81 12.78 13.16 -8.53
CA ASP A 81 13.02 14.57 -8.28
C ASP A 81 12.87 14.90 -6.79
N ILE A 82 14.00 15.16 -6.14
CA ILE A 82 14.08 15.55 -4.72
C ILE A 82 13.26 16.81 -4.45
N ALA A 83 13.30 17.82 -5.31
CA ALA A 83 12.59 19.07 -5.08
C ALA A 83 11.06 18.87 -5.16
N ALA A 84 10.60 18.05 -6.12
CA ALA A 84 9.19 17.67 -6.22
C ALA A 84 8.71 16.93 -4.97
N ILE A 85 9.52 15.99 -4.45
CA ILE A 85 9.20 15.28 -3.21
C ILE A 85 9.17 16.23 -2.00
N GLN A 86 10.14 17.14 -1.88
CA GLN A 86 10.19 18.10 -0.78
C GLN A 86 8.96 19.02 -0.76
N ALA A 87 8.46 19.40 -1.95
CA ALA A 87 7.23 20.18 -2.08
C ALA A 87 6.00 19.41 -1.60
N VAL A 88 5.90 18.12 -1.93
CA VAL A 88 4.82 17.25 -1.44
C VAL A 88 4.91 17.06 0.07
N VAL A 89 6.09 16.71 0.60
CA VAL A 89 6.30 16.45 2.04
C VAL A 89 6.11 17.72 2.88
N GLY A 90 6.46 18.89 2.34
CA GLY A 90 6.28 20.19 3.01
C GLY A 90 4.84 20.72 2.96
N ALA A 91 3.95 20.12 2.17
CA ALA A 91 2.56 20.54 2.10
C ALA A 91 1.80 20.16 3.37
N SER A 92 0.92 21.04 3.85
CA SER A 92 0.06 20.77 5.02
C SER A 92 -0.91 19.60 4.81
N SER A 93 -1.17 19.24 3.55
CA SER A 93 -1.99 18.08 3.17
C SER A 93 -1.23 16.75 3.15
N PHE A 94 0.08 16.75 3.40
CA PHE A 94 0.88 15.52 3.40
C PHE A 94 0.46 14.62 4.57
N PRO A 95 0.13 13.33 4.35
CA PRO A 95 -0.42 12.45 5.37
C PRO A 95 0.65 11.92 6.36
N GLY A 96 1.87 12.46 6.35
CA GLY A 96 2.98 12.14 7.26
C GLY A 96 3.98 11.10 6.73
N ALA A 97 3.57 10.22 5.83
CA ALA A 97 4.43 9.28 5.11
C ALA A 97 3.99 9.14 3.65
N TRP A 98 4.87 8.60 2.80
CA TRP A 98 4.54 8.39 1.38
C TRP A 98 3.46 7.32 1.21
N PHE A 99 3.45 6.30 2.07
CA PHE A 99 2.35 5.37 2.25
C PHE A 99 1.85 5.48 3.69
N THR A 100 0.69 6.09 3.89
CA THR A 100 0.06 6.24 5.19
C THR A 100 -1.14 5.30 5.32
N PHE A 101 -1.20 4.59 6.44
CA PHE A 101 -2.40 3.90 6.90
C PHE A 101 -3.12 4.82 7.89
N SER A 102 -4.40 5.12 7.63
CA SER A 102 -5.21 5.96 8.52
C SER A 102 -5.78 5.21 9.73
N GLY A 103 -5.56 3.90 9.84
CA GLY A 103 -6.03 3.04 10.92
C GLY A 103 -6.73 1.78 10.42
N GLY A 104 -7.16 0.92 11.33
CA GLY A 104 -7.86 -0.30 10.97
C GLY A 104 -7.68 -1.47 11.94
N THR A 105 -8.29 -2.60 11.58
CA THR A 105 -8.22 -3.85 12.35
C THR A 105 -7.91 -5.02 11.43
N ASN A 106 -7.02 -5.92 11.84
CA ASN A 106 -6.61 -7.10 11.08
C ASN A 106 -6.10 -6.73 9.67
N VAL A 107 -5.09 -5.86 9.62
CA VAL A 107 -4.50 -5.39 8.37
C VAL A 107 -3.11 -5.99 8.20
N THR A 108 -2.87 -6.63 7.06
CA THR A 108 -1.55 -7.17 6.73
C THR A 108 -0.94 -6.35 5.60
N LEU A 109 0.25 -5.79 5.82
CA LEU A 109 1.12 -5.27 4.78
C LEU A 109 2.18 -6.32 4.46
N ARG A 110 2.12 -6.86 3.26
CA ARG A 110 2.97 -7.97 2.85
C ARG A 110 3.73 -7.66 1.57
N GLY A 111 5.03 -7.96 1.56
CA GLY A 111 5.83 -7.97 0.33
C GLY A 111 6.00 -9.35 -0.29
N SER A 112 6.88 -9.43 -1.29
CA SER A 112 7.15 -10.66 -2.03
C SER A 112 8.44 -11.33 -1.59
N THR A 113 8.43 -12.66 -1.53
CA THR A 113 9.64 -13.48 -1.37
C THR A 113 10.35 -13.75 -2.69
N ASP A 114 9.77 -13.38 -3.84
CA ASP A 114 10.44 -13.48 -5.15
C ASP A 114 11.63 -12.52 -5.18
N PRO A 115 12.87 -12.96 -5.49
CA PRO A 115 14.04 -12.08 -5.46
C PRO A 115 13.96 -10.91 -6.46
N LYS A 116 13.23 -11.06 -7.57
CA LYS A 116 13.15 -10.05 -8.65
C LYS A 116 12.04 -9.02 -8.46
N TRP A 117 11.04 -9.31 -7.62
CA TRP A 117 9.79 -8.55 -7.56
C TRP A 117 9.37 -8.19 -6.15
N GLY A 118 8.51 -7.19 -5.96
CA GLY A 118 8.09 -6.74 -4.62
C GLY A 118 9.03 -5.72 -3.99
N TRP A 119 9.90 -5.08 -4.78
CA TRP A 119 10.81 -4.04 -4.30
C TRP A 119 10.10 -2.68 -4.29
N VAL A 120 10.23 -1.96 -3.19
CA VAL A 120 9.80 -0.57 -3.07
C VAL A 120 11.03 0.33 -3.13
N ASP A 121 11.16 1.12 -4.18
CA ASP A 121 12.28 2.02 -4.41
C ASP A 121 11.90 3.48 -4.12
N GLY A 122 12.42 3.98 -2.99
CA GLY A 122 12.28 5.38 -2.58
C GLY A 122 13.41 6.29 -3.09
N HIS A 123 14.33 5.79 -3.91
CA HIS A 123 15.49 6.54 -4.43
C HIS A 123 16.38 7.17 -3.35
N GLY A 124 16.45 6.54 -2.17
CA GLY A 124 17.11 7.09 -0.98
C GLY A 124 18.60 7.43 -1.16
N GLN A 125 19.28 6.76 -2.09
CA GLN A 125 20.71 7.00 -2.33
C GLN A 125 20.98 8.42 -2.83
N ALA A 126 20.12 8.96 -3.71
CA ALA A 126 20.26 10.33 -4.22
C ALA A 126 20.17 11.37 -3.09
N TRP A 127 19.29 11.14 -2.11
CA TRP A 127 19.17 12.00 -0.92
C TRP A 127 20.42 11.97 -0.04
N TRP A 128 21.01 10.78 0.14
CA TRP A 128 22.20 10.61 0.96
C TRP A 128 23.45 11.17 0.29
N ASP A 129 23.59 11.01 -1.03
CA ASP A 129 24.76 11.48 -1.77
C ASP A 129 24.93 13.00 -1.69
N ILE A 130 23.83 13.75 -1.62
CA ILE A 130 23.85 15.21 -1.45
C ILE A 130 23.62 15.65 0.00
N ASN A 131 23.53 14.72 0.95
CA ASN A 131 23.22 14.97 2.36
C ASN A 131 21.96 15.84 2.60
N GLN A 132 20.91 15.67 1.78
CA GLN A 132 19.69 16.48 1.88
C GLN A 132 18.76 15.94 2.97
N GLN A 133 18.56 16.69 4.06
CA GLN A 133 17.75 16.29 5.22
C GLN A 133 16.36 16.96 5.26
N VAL A 134 16.18 18.10 4.59
CA VAL A 134 14.91 18.86 4.62
C VAL A 134 13.83 18.08 3.88
N ASN A 135 12.66 17.93 4.52
CA ASN A 135 11.47 17.30 3.92
C ASN A 135 11.75 15.95 3.24
N ARG A 136 12.66 15.15 3.83
CA ARG A 136 12.92 13.79 3.37
C ARG A 136 11.69 12.92 3.69
N PRO A 137 11.15 12.15 2.73
CA PRO A 137 9.93 11.39 2.95
C PRO A 137 10.18 10.23 3.94
N HIS A 138 9.23 10.03 4.85
CA HIS A 138 9.07 8.74 5.52
C HIS A 138 8.40 7.77 4.55
N GLY A 139 8.88 6.51 4.46
CA GLY A 139 8.35 5.54 3.51
C GLY A 139 6.95 5.06 3.90
N TRP A 140 6.83 4.42 5.06
CA TRP A 140 5.60 3.76 5.52
C TRP A 140 5.19 4.27 6.91
N GLY A 141 3.96 4.79 7.01
CA GLY A 141 3.30 5.12 8.29
C GLY A 141 2.20 4.10 8.58
N PHE A 142 2.53 3.03 9.31
CA PHE A 142 1.58 1.97 9.67
C PHE A 142 0.83 2.32 10.97
N ASN A 143 0.03 3.38 10.92
CA ASN A 143 -0.55 4.03 12.10
C ASN A 143 -1.94 3.49 12.45
N GLY A 144 -2.25 3.40 13.74
CA GLY A 144 -3.62 3.14 14.22
C GLY A 144 -4.18 1.75 13.85
N ILE A 145 -3.32 0.77 13.60
CA ILE A 145 -3.72 -0.60 13.23
C ILE A 145 -3.76 -1.49 14.48
N THR A 146 -4.91 -2.11 14.73
CA THR A 146 -5.05 -3.19 15.72
C THR A 146 -4.91 -4.55 15.04
N ASN A 147 -4.16 -5.49 15.64
CA ASN A 147 -3.86 -6.80 15.06
C ASN A 147 -3.22 -6.70 13.67
N GLY A 148 -2.31 -5.76 13.48
CA GLY A 148 -1.61 -5.55 12.22
C GLY A 148 -0.39 -6.44 12.06
N VAL A 149 -0.06 -6.80 10.82
CA VAL A 149 1.15 -7.56 10.48
C VAL A 149 1.89 -6.86 9.35
N ILE A 150 3.20 -6.70 9.50
CA ILE A 150 4.10 -6.34 8.41
C ILE A 150 5.06 -7.51 8.20
N ARG A 151 5.16 -8.03 6.98
CA ARG A 151 6.08 -9.13 6.65
C ARG A 151 6.53 -9.11 5.20
N ASP A 152 7.67 -9.73 4.92
CA ASP A 152 8.19 -9.96 3.57
C ASP A 152 8.40 -8.68 2.72
N LEU A 153 8.34 -7.49 3.32
CA LEU A 153 8.59 -6.23 2.60
C LEU A 153 10.06 -6.10 2.23
N LYS A 154 10.30 -5.62 1.00
CA LYS A 154 11.63 -5.33 0.51
C LYS A 154 11.72 -3.85 0.13
N LEU A 155 12.62 -3.15 0.80
CA LEU A 155 12.94 -1.76 0.51
C LEU A 155 14.23 -1.74 -0.29
N TRP A 156 14.20 -1.10 -1.46
CA TRP A 156 15.36 -1.04 -2.33
C TRP A 156 16.44 -0.16 -1.72
N LYS A 157 17.66 -0.67 -1.76
CA LYS A 157 18.88 0.09 -1.51
C LYS A 157 19.84 -0.26 -2.63
N VAL A 158 20.33 0.76 -3.33
CA VAL A 158 21.41 0.58 -4.30
C VAL A 158 22.66 0.15 -3.54
N ASN A 159 23.19 -1.03 -3.87
CA ASN A 159 24.52 -1.42 -3.40
C ASN A 159 25.54 -0.68 -4.27
N LYS A 160 26.41 0.10 -3.61
CA LYS A 160 27.59 0.71 -4.24
C LYS A 160 28.71 -0.32 -4.37
#